data_AF-A0A453GQ47-F1
#
_entry.id   AF-A0A453GQ47-F1
#
_cell.length_a   1.000
_cell.length_b   1.000
_cell.length_c   1.000
_cell.angle_alpha   90.00
_cell.angle_beta   90.00
_cell.angle_gamma   90.00
#
_symmetry.space_group_name_H-M   'P 1'
#
loop_
_entity.id
_entity.type
_entity.pdbx_description
1 polymer ?
#
loop_
_entity_poly.entity_id
_entity_poly.type
_entity_poly.pdbx_seq_one_letter_code
_entity_poly.pdbx_strand_id
1 'polypeptide(L)' 'MCVQESADDRPTMSEVVAMLTSESVILPEPNHPAYFNLRVSKVHESTSVVVPCSNNDVTITEEPDGR' A
#
# COMPACT_ATOMS: atom_id res chain seq x y z
N MET A 1 1.56 -5.44 -3.38
CA MET A 1 1.66 -4.11 -4.03
C MET A 1 3.05 -3.58 -3.74
N CYS A 2 3.89 -3.40 -4.75
CA CYS A 2 5.24 -2.86 -4.58
C CYS A 2 5.15 -1.35 -4.31
N VAL A 3 5.66 -0.87 -3.18
CA VAL A 3 5.50 0.52 -2.70
C VAL A 3 6.81 1.28 -2.58
N GLN A 4 7.91 0.73 -3.12
CA GLN A 4 9.24 1.31 -3.07
C GLN A 4 9.29 2.68 -3.76
N GLU A 5 10.07 3.61 -3.18
CA GLU A 5 10.26 4.98 -3.67
C GLU A 5 10.89 5.02 -5.07
N SER A 6 12.04 4.38 -5.25
CA SER A 6 12.68 4.27 -6.57
C SER A 6 11.99 3.20 -7.42
N ALA A 7 11.83 3.46 -8.71
CA ALA A 7 11.29 2.48 -9.65
C ALA A 7 12.23 1.28 -9.82
N ASP A 8 13.55 1.52 -9.77
CA ASP A 8 14.59 0.52 -9.91
C ASP A 8 14.63 -0.46 -8.73
N ASP A 9 14.10 -0.07 -7.56
CA ASP A 9 14.03 -0.93 -6.36
C ASP A 9 12.82 -1.88 -6.39
N ARG A 10 11.96 -1.79 -7.41
CA ARG A 10 10.78 -2.66 -7.54
C ARG A 10 11.22 -4.00 -8.14
N PRO A 11 10.87 -5.13 -7.53
CA PRO A 11 11.19 -6.43 -8.11
C PRO A 11 10.45 -6.59 -9.44
N THR A 12 11.11 -7.25 -10.38
CA THR A 12 10.51 -7.69 -11.63
C THR A 12 9.37 -8.68 -11.38
N MET A 13 8.42 -8.81 -12.30
CA MET A 13 7.33 -9.79 -12.15
C MET A 13 7.83 -11.24 -12.05
N SER A 14 8.96 -11.56 -12.69
CA SER A 14 9.63 -12.86 -12.53
C SER A 14 10.13 -13.10 -11.11
N GLU A 15 10.75 -12.10 -10.50
CA GLU A 15 11.22 -12.19 -9.10
C GLU A 15 10.03 -12.31 -8.15
N VAL A 16 8.95 -11.56 -8.37
CA VAL A 16 7.72 -11.67 -7.59
C VAL A 16 7.14 -13.08 -7.67
N VAL A 17 7.05 -13.67 -8.86
CA VAL A 17 6.57 -15.05 -9.03
C VAL A 17 7.51 -16.04 -8.35
N ALA A 18 8.83 -15.90 -8.50
CA ALA A 18 9.80 -16.76 -7.84
C ALA A 18 9.69 -16.69 -6.31
N MET A 19 9.53 -15.50 -5.73
CA MET A 19 9.31 -15.28 -4.30
C MET A 19 8.01 -15.92 -3.80
N LEU A 20 6.94 -15.87 -4.60
CA LEU A 20 5.63 -16.42 -4.23
C LEU A 20 5.52 -17.94 -4.39
N THR A 21 6.29 -18.52 -5.31
CA THR A 21 6.22 -19.95 -5.64
C THR A 21 7.27 -20.79 -4.93
N SER A 22 8.29 -20.17 -4.33
CA SER A 22 9.37 -20.87 -3.66
C SER A 22 9.14 -20.90 -2.15
N GLU A 23 9.13 -22.10 -1.59
CA GLU A 23 8.78 -22.35 -0.19
C GLU A 23 9.88 -21.92 0.82
N SER A 24 11.12 -21.70 0.34
CA SER A 24 12.31 -21.43 1.16
C SER A 24 13.08 -20.17 0.76
N VAL A 25 12.44 -19.22 0.07
CA VAL A 25 13.10 -17.95 -0.29
C VAL A 25 13.18 -17.04 0.93
N ILE A 26 14.41 -16.65 1.27
CA ILE A 26 14.65 -15.56 2.22
C ILE A 26 14.32 -14.26 1.49
N LEU A 27 13.17 -13.68 1.84
CA LEU A 27 12.77 -12.38 1.29
C LEU A 27 13.66 -11.29 1.88
N PRO A 28 14.21 -10.38 1.04
CA PRO A 28 14.92 -9.22 1.55
C PRO A 28 13.97 -8.31 2.33
N GLU A 29 14.52 -7.55 3.27
CA GLU A 29 13.73 -6.57 4.01
C GLU A 29 13.17 -5.52 3.03
N PRO A 30 11.86 -5.22 3.07
CA PRO A 30 11.27 -4.28 2.15
C PRO A 30 11.81 -2.87 2.40
N ASN A 31 12.25 -2.20 1.32
CA ASN A 31 12.64 -0.80 1.36
C ASN A 31 11.50 0.11 1.83
N HIS A 32 11.85 1.31 2.31
CA HIS A 32 10.86 2.28 2.77
C HIS A 32 9.86 2.61 1.64
N PRO A 33 8.55 2.66 1.96
CA PRO A 33 7.57 3.13 1.01
C PRO A 33 7.85 4.58 0.61
N ALA A 34 7.45 4.96 -0.62
CA ALA A 34 7.54 6.34 -1.12
C ALA A 34 6.91 7.41 -0.19
N TYR A 35 6.06 6.97 0.76
CA TYR A 35 5.31 7.81 1.69
C TYR A 35 5.59 7.50 3.17
N PHE A 36 6.79 7.03 3.53
CA PHE A 36 7.14 6.73 4.92
C PHE A 36 7.30 7.99 5.81
N ASN A 37 7.71 9.13 5.22
CA ASN A 37 8.16 10.32 5.97
C ASN A 37 7.13 11.43 6.20
N LEU A 38 5.86 11.27 5.82
CA LEU A 38 4.84 12.31 6.06
C LEU A 38 4.58 12.64 7.54
N ARG A 39 5.12 11.83 8.47
CA ARG A 39 4.82 11.93 9.91
C ARG A 39 5.99 12.43 10.77
N VAL A 40 7.19 12.60 10.21
CA VAL A 40 8.39 12.93 10.98
C VAL A 40 9.19 14.04 10.32
N SER A 41 8.62 15.24 10.37
CA SER A 41 9.21 16.59 10.22
C SER A 41 8.25 17.44 9.39
N LYS A 42 7.48 18.35 10.00
CA LYS A 42 8.03 19.59 10.52
C LYS A 42 7.00 20.23 11.46
N VAL A 43 7.42 20.53 12.68
CA VAL A 43 6.84 21.61 13.49
C VAL A 43 7.07 22.90 12.70
N HIS A 44 6.21 23.17 11.73
CA HIS A 44 6.03 24.48 11.13
C HIS A 44 4.65 24.49 10.49
N GLU A 45 3.68 24.85 11.32
CA GLU A 45 2.48 25.58 10.97
C GLU A 45 2.08 25.52 9.49
N SER A 46 1.36 24.48 9.13
CA SER A 46 0.48 24.51 7.98
C SER A 46 -0.77 23.78 8.42
N THR A 47 -1.83 24.56 8.65
CA THR A 47 -3.18 24.10 8.91
C THR A 47 -3.65 23.28 7.71
N SER A 48 -3.22 22.02 7.66
CA SER A 48 -3.78 21.04 6.74
C SER A 48 -5.07 20.58 7.40
N VAL A 49 -6.19 21.10 6.89
CA VAL A 49 -7.49 20.47 7.07
C VAL A 49 -7.27 18.96 6.91
N VAL A 50 -7.63 18.19 7.92
CA VAL A 50 -7.55 16.72 7.86
C VAL A 50 -8.57 16.29 6.82
N VAL A 51 -8.13 16.25 5.55
CA VAL A 51 -8.90 15.63 4.48
C VAL A 51 -8.72 14.12 4.68
N PRO A 52 -9.78 13.35 4.97
CA PRO A 52 -9.66 11.91 5.08
C PRO A 52 -9.17 11.35 3.75
N CYS A 53 -8.07 10.60 3.76
CA CYS A 53 -7.55 9.92 2.58
C CYS A 53 -8.46 8.71 2.27
N SER A 54 -9.57 8.98 1.57
CA SER A 54 -10.59 8.02 1.13
C SER A 54 -11.31 7.28 2.27
N ASN A 55 -12.63 7.43 2.31
CA ASN A 55 -13.50 6.54 3.06
C ASN A 55 -13.92 5.41 2.12
N ASN A 56 -13.48 4.18 2.40
CA ASN A 56 -13.93 3.00 1.66
C ASN A 56 -15.20 2.45 2.31
N ASP A 57 -16.30 3.19 2.18
CA ASP A 57 -17.61 2.76 2.67
C ASP A 57 -18.16 1.64 1.76
N VAL A 58 -18.39 0.46 2.34
CA VAL A 58 -19.01 -0.70 1.67
C VAL A 58 -20.46 -0.79 2.11
N THR A 59 -21.40 -0.78 1.16
CA THR A 59 -22.83 -1.01 1.43
C THR A 59 -23.21 -2.39 0.89
N ILE A 60 -23.74 -3.26 1.76
CA ILE A 60 -24.31 -4.55 1.37
C ILE A 60 -25.80 -4.33 1.13
N THR A 61 -26.24 -4.46 -0.13
CA THR A 61 -27.67 -4.48 -0.48
C THR A 61 -28.13 -5.93 -0.56
N GLU A 62 -29.11 -6.30 0.25
CA GLU A 62 -29.81 -7.59 0.11
C GLU A 62 -30.89 -7.43 -0.97
N GLU A 63 -30.85 -8.29 -2.00
CA GLU A 63 -31.89 -8.37 -3.04
C GLU A 63 -33.17 -8.95 -2.41
N PRO A 64 -34.36 -8.34 -2.62
CA PRO A 64 -35.60 -8.93 -2.13
C PRO A 64 -35.95 -10.17 -2.98
N ASP A 65 -36.19 -11.29 -2.30
CA ASP A 65 -36.59 -12.56 -2.89
C ASP A 65 -37.69 -12.40 -3.94
N GLY A 66 -37.40 -12.95 -5.12
CA GLY A 66 -38.23 -12.89 -6.30
C GLY A 66 -39.66 -13.39 -6.06
N ARG A 67 -40.59 -12.73 -6.74
CA ARG A 67 -41.97 -13.16 -6.86
C ARG A 67 -42.43 -13.08 -8.31
#